data_AF-A0A7S2VL60-F1
#
_entry.id   AF-A0A7S2VL60-F1
#
_cell.length_a   1.000
_cell.length_b   1.000
_cell.length_c   1.000
_cell.angle_alpha   90.00
_cell.angle_beta   90.00
_cell.angle_gamma   90.00
#
_symmetry.space_group_name_H-M   'P 1'
#
loop_
_entity.id
_entity.type
_entity.pdbx_description
1 polymer ?
#
loop_
_entity_poly.entity_id
_entity_poly.type
_entity_poly.pdbx_seq_one_letter_code
_entity_poly.pdbx_strand_id
1 'polypeptide(L)'
;QWQLCCAGHSCSAEAGDADRCCDPVATCSSFSCPPRFSLVRDAETRFCASQTCSDADTASCCVMDATCRRYDCPAGFAPRDGSWSIECSSDVCSDRDRDTCCTRLATCTSYRCPSGSAKRPHAARLFCADARCTAEDTG
;
A
#
# COMPACT_ATOMS: atom_id res chain seq x y z
N GLN A 1 -11.77 52.45 3.35
CA GLN A 1 -12.00 52.09 1.94
C GLN A 1 -12.56 50.67 1.94
N TRP A 2 -13.79 50.46 1.46
CA TRP A 2 -14.35 49.13 1.29
C TRP A 2 -14.20 48.76 -0.17
N GLN A 3 -13.31 47.81 -0.47
CA GLN A 3 -13.14 47.30 -1.82
C GLN A 3 -14.18 46.21 -2.04
N LEU A 4 -14.98 46.36 -3.11
CA LEU A 4 -15.90 45.31 -3.54
C LEU A 4 -15.07 44.06 -3.94
N CYS A 5 -15.35 42.92 -3.33
CA CYS A 5 -14.69 41.66 -3.70
C CYS A 5 -15.07 41.19 -5.11
N CYS A 6 -16.22 41.63 -5.64
CA CYS A 6 -16.78 41.17 -6.91
C CYS A 6 -16.94 42.32 -7.92
N ALA A 7 -16.91 42.01 -9.22
CA ALA A 7 -17.03 42.97 -10.31
C ALA A 7 -18.43 43.61 -10.40
N GLY A 8 -19.46 42.95 -9.86
CA GLY A 8 -20.85 43.40 -9.85
C GLY A 8 -21.54 43.34 -8.48
N HIS A 9 -22.85 43.60 -8.48
CA HIS A 9 -23.69 43.52 -7.27
C HIS A 9 -23.87 42.10 -6.72
N SER A 10 -23.58 41.09 -7.54
CA SER A 10 -23.59 39.67 -7.18
C SER A 10 -22.31 39.01 -7.69
N CYS A 11 -21.72 38.16 -6.85
CA CYS A 11 -20.51 37.40 -7.20
C CYS A 11 -20.88 36.19 -8.04
N SER A 12 -20.16 35.95 -9.14
CA SER A 12 -20.34 34.75 -9.95
C SER A 12 -19.03 34.24 -10.54
N ALA A 13 -18.94 32.92 -10.76
CA ALA A 13 -17.73 32.31 -11.32
C ALA A 13 -17.50 32.75 -12.77
N GLU A 14 -18.58 32.93 -13.54
CA GLU A 14 -18.56 33.32 -14.96
C GLU A 14 -18.09 34.76 -15.15
N ALA A 15 -18.30 35.62 -14.15
CA ALA A 15 -17.80 36.99 -14.13
C ALA A 15 -16.31 37.10 -13.74
N GLY A 16 -15.66 35.97 -13.45
CA GLY A 16 -14.26 35.94 -13.00
C GLY A 16 -14.06 36.37 -11.54
N ASP A 17 -15.12 36.39 -10.74
CA ASP A 17 -15.03 36.79 -9.33
C ASP A 17 -14.37 35.72 -8.45
N ALA A 18 -14.24 34.48 -8.94
CA ALA A 18 -13.59 33.39 -8.24
C ALA A 18 -12.14 33.74 -7.86
N ASP A 19 -11.34 34.27 -8.79
CA ASP A 19 -9.95 34.66 -8.51
C ASP A 19 -9.84 35.84 -7.54
N ARG A 20 -10.91 36.63 -7.36
CA ARG A 20 -10.95 37.77 -6.45
C ARG A 20 -11.45 37.39 -5.06
N CYS A 21 -12.27 36.35 -4.96
CA CYS A 21 -13.00 35.99 -3.75
C CYS A 21 -12.54 34.67 -3.13
N CYS A 22 -11.88 33.81 -3.90
CA CYS A 22 -11.59 32.45 -3.51
C CYS A 22 -10.08 32.20 -3.58
N ASP A 23 -9.54 31.66 -2.49
CA ASP A 23 -8.22 31.07 -2.48
C ASP A 23 -8.31 29.59 -2.90
N PRO A 24 -7.27 29.05 -3.55
CA PRO A 24 -7.21 27.63 -3.86
C PRO A 24 -7.22 26.78 -2.58
N VAL A 25 -7.93 25.65 -2.63
CA VAL A 25 -7.87 24.63 -1.58
C VAL A 25 -6.62 23.76 -1.77
N ALA A 26 -6.13 23.16 -0.69
CA ALA A 26 -5.03 22.22 -0.75
C ALA A 26 -5.44 20.94 -1.49
N THR A 27 -4.45 20.24 -2.04
CA THR A 27 -4.63 18.87 -2.54
C THR A 27 -4.14 17.87 -1.50
N CYS A 28 -4.68 16.66 -1.57
CA CYS A 28 -4.33 15.55 -0.67
C CYS A 28 -2.84 15.20 -0.69
N SER A 29 -2.09 15.60 -1.73
CA SER A 29 -0.62 15.46 -1.79
C SER A 29 0.11 16.11 -0.61
N SER A 30 -0.52 17.12 0.03
CA SER A 30 0.01 17.79 1.23
C SER A 30 -0.40 17.12 2.56
N PHE A 31 -1.30 16.13 2.52
CA PHE A 31 -1.82 15.47 3.72
C PHE A 31 -0.91 14.30 4.15
N SER A 32 -0.87 14.03 5.46
CA SER A 32 -0.18 12.87 6.02
C SER A 32 -1.21 11.90 6.58
N CYS A 33 -1.30 10.72 5.95
CA CYS A 33 -2.25 9.69 6.37
C CYS A 33 -1.84 9.05 7.71
N PRO A 34 -2.82 8.60 8.50
CA PRO A 34 -2.55 7.84 9.72
C PRO A 34 -1.85 6.50 9.39
N PRO A 35 -1.28 5.80 10.39
CA PRO A 35 -0.67 4.49 10.17
C PRO A 35 -1.64 3.52 9.48
N ARG A 36 -1.11 2.66 8.60
CA ARG A 36 -1.85 1.66 7.80
C ARG A 36 -2.70 2.25 6.67
N PHE A 37 -2.51 3.53 6.38
CA PHE A 37 -3.15 4.22 5.27
C PHE A 37 -2.10 4.95 4.44
N SER A 38 -2.32 4.92 3.13
CA SER A 38 -1.55 5.68 2.16
C SER A 38 -2.44 6.73 1.50
N LEU A 39 -1.81 7.71 0.86
CA LEU A 39 -2.53 8.65 0.03
C LEU A 39 -3.25 7.91 -1.11
N VAL A 40 -4.45 8.39 -1.44
CA VAL A 40 -5.18 7.98 -2.64
C VAL A 40 -4.33 8.25 -3.89
N ARG A 41 -4.49 7.43 -4.92
CA ARG A 41 -3.66 7.49 -6.15
C ARG A 41 -3.71 8.84 -6.87
N ASP A 42 -4.84 9.54 -6.77
CA ASP A 42 -5.10 10.83 -7.40
C ASP A 42 -4.88 12.01 -6.43
N ALA A 43 -4.08 11.83 -5.37
CA ALA A 43 -3.88 12.83 -4.32
C ALA A 43 -3.39 14.20 -4.81
N GLU A 44 -2.68 14.26 -5.94
CA GLU A 44 -2.25 15.53 -6.55
C GLU A 44 -3.41 16.35 -7.13
N THR A 45 -4.51 15.70 -7.52
CA THR A 45 -5.69 16.33 -8.12
C THR A 45 -6.93 16.27 -7.23
N ARG A 46 -6.85 15.56 -6.11
CA ARG A 46 -7.92 15.42 -5.14
C ARG A 46 -7.80 16.50 -4.06
N PHE A 47 -8.87 17.26 -3.86
CA PHE A 47 -8.87 18.41 -2.96
C PHE A 47 -9.27 18.06 -1.53
N CYS A 48 -8.66 18.79 -0.59
CA CYS A 48 -9.09 18.88 0.80
C CYS A 48 -10.28 19.86 0.93
N ALA A 49 -10.94 19.85 2.07
CA ALA A 49 -12.09 20.70 2.37
C ALA A 49 -11.74 22.19 2.50
N SER A 50 -10.45 22.55 2.58
CA SER A 50 -9.98 23.91 2.86
C SER A 50 -8.57 24.14 2.30
N GLN A 51 -8.04 25.35 2.50
CA GLN A 51 -6.68 25.75 2.10
C GLN A 51 -5.57 24.90 2.74
N THR A 52 -5.88 24.20 3.83
CA THR A 52 -5.00 23.23 4.49
C THR A 52 -5.78 21.96 4.78
N CYS A 53 -5.17 20.80 4.52
CA CYS A 53 -5.76 19.52 4.88
C CYS A 53 -5.74 19.32 6.40
N SER A 54 -6.74 18.61 6.91
CA SER A 54 -6.94 18.31 8.32
C SER A 54 -7.43 16.87 8.50
N ASP A 55 -7.58 16.40 9.74
CA ASP A 55 -8.07 15.05 10.03
C ASP A 55 -9.47 14.78 9.42
N ALA A 56 -10.26 15.82 9.15
CA ALA A 56 -11.54 15.71 8.45
C ALA A 56 -11.40 15.23 6.99
N ASP A 57 -10.22 15.41 6.38
CA ASP A 57 -9.91 15.02 5.01
C ASP A 57 -9.45 13.57 4.90
N THR A 58 -9.22 12.86 6.02
CA THR A 58 -8.71 11.48 6.03
C THR A 58 -9.50 10.56 5.11
N ALA A 59 -10.84 10.61 5.16
CA ALA A 59 -11.68 9.75 4.34
C ALA A 59 -11.61 10.06 2.83
N SER A 60 -11.23 11.29 2.47
CA SER A 60 -11.09 11.72 1.08
C SER A 60 -9.67 11.54 0.55
N CYS A 61 -8.66 11.66 1.41
CA CYS A 61 -7.26 11.67 1.03
C CYS A 61 -6.54 10.35 1.27
N CYS A 62 -7.07 9.48 2.13
CA CYS A 62 -6.39 8.27 2.55
C CYS A 62 -7.18 7.02 2.19
N VAL A 63 -6.44 5.97 1.87
CA VAL A 63 -6.93 4.64 1.57
C VAL A 63 -6.13 3.64 2.39
N MET A 64 -6.81 2.60 2.88
CA MET A 64 -6.17 1.56 3.68
C MET A 64 -5.16 0.80 2.82
N ASP A 65 -3.99 0.53 3.39
CA ASP A 65 -2.94 -0.23 2.71
C ASP A 65 -3.42 -1.65 2.39
N ALA A 66 -3.01 -2.16 1.23
CA ALA A 66 -3.23 -3.56 0.90
C ALA A 66 -2.43 -4.47 1.82
N THR A 67 -2.89 -5.71 1.94
CA THR A 67 -2.12 -6.76 2.60
C THR A 67 -1.47 -7.68 1.58
N CYS A 68 -0.36 -8.30 1.95
CA CYS A 68 0.35 -9.28 1.15
C CYS A 68 -0.46 -10.55 0.83
N ARG A 69 -1.68 -10.70 1.38
CA ARG A 69 -2.57 -11.86 1.18
C ARG A 69 -2.77 -12.25 -0.29
N ARG A 70 -2.80 -11.26 -1.18
CA ARG A 70 -3.05 -11.43 -2.62
C ARG A 70 -1.83 -11.09 -3.48
N TYR A 71 -0.66 -10.91 -2.86
CA TYR A 71 0.54 -10.62 -3.61
C TYR A 71 1.14 -11.92 -4.15
N ASP A 72 1.29 -12.00 -5.47
CA ASP A 72 1.86 -13.16 -6.16
C ASP A 72 3.39 -13.11 -6.08
N CYS A 73 3.97 -14.02 -5.30
CA CYS A 73 5.42 -14.11 -5.16
C CYS A 73 6.08 -14.65 -6.44
N PRO A 74 7.19 -14.06 -6.89
CA PRO A 74 7.90 -14.53 -8.09
C PRO A 74 8.55 -15.91 -7.86
N ALA A 75 8.97 -16.54 -8.95
CA ALA A 75 9.62 -17.86 -8.91
C ALA A 75 10.79 -17.90 -7.91
N GLY A 76 10.83 -18.96 -7.09
CA GLY A 76 11.82 -19.14 -6.02
C GLY A 76 11.45 -18.49 -4.69
N PHE A 77 10.28 -17.86 -4.60
CA PHE A 77 9.75 -17.28 -3.38
C PHE A 77 8.36 -17.84 -3.06
N ALA A 78 8.00 -17.82 -1.78
CA ALA A 78 6.67 -18.08 -1.28
C ALA A 78 6.18 -16.89 -0.43
N PRO A 79 4.85 -16.75 -0.25
CA PRO A 79 4.30 -15.79 0.70
C PRO A 79 4.88 -16.02 2.11
N ARG A 80 5.10 -14.93 2.85
CA ARG A 80 5.46 -15.04 4.26
C ARG A 80 4.30 -15.58 5.09
N ASP A 81 4.64 -16.32 6.15
CA ASP A 81 3.71 -16.67 7.21
C ASP A 81 3.01 -15.40 7.71
N GLY A 82 1.67 -15.41 7.77
CA GLY A 82 0.90 -14.24 8.19
C GLY A 82 0.74 -13.15 7.12
N SER A 83 0.89 -13.47 5.83
CA SER A 83 0.70 -12.51 4.72
C SER A 83 -0.60 -11.71 4.76
N TRP A 84 -1.64 -12.20 5.43
CA TRP A 84 -2.90 -11.48 5.66
C TRP A 84 -2.80 -10.26 6.60
N SER A 85 -1.74 -10.15 7.38
CA SER A 85 -1.49 -9.03 8.30
C SER A 85 -0.24 -8.22 7.98
N ILE A 86 0.47 -8.60 6.90
CA ILE A 86 1.64 -7.85 6.43
C ILE A 86 1.15 -6.83 5.41
N GLU A 87 1.50 -5.57 5.62
CA GLU A 87 1.04 -4.44 4.82
C GLU A 87 2.00 -4.16 3.68
N CYS A 88 1.43 -3.81 2.55
CA CYS A 88 2.14 -3.25 1.42
C CYS A 88 2.36 -1.76 1.64
N SER A 89 3.24 -1.17 0.85
CA SER A 89 3.56 0.26 0.87
C SER A 89 2.43 1.17 0.39
N SER A 90 1.32 0.62 -0.09
CA SER A 90 0.19 1.37 -0.63
C SER A 90 -1.09 0.52 -0.66
N ASP A 91 -2.16 1.10 -1.21
CA ASP A 91 -3.48 0.49 -1.43
C ASP A 91 -3.47 -0.72 -2.36
N VAL A 92 -2.38 -0.89 -3.11
CA VAL A 92 -2.12 -2.04 -3.98
C VAL A 92 -0.64 -2.41 -3.87
N CYS A 93 -0.40 -3.69 -3.63
CA CYS A 93 0.94 -4.25 -3.60
C CYS A 93 1.59 -4.20 -4.99
N SER A 94 2.89 -3.93 -5.02
CA SER A 94 3.72 -3.80 -6.21
C SER A 94 5.01 -4.60 -6.06
N ASP A 95 5.86 -4.59 -7.09
CA ASP A 95 7.18 -5.25 -7.03
C ASP A 95 8.09 -4.72 -5.92
N ARG A 96 7.81 -3.51 -5.41
CA ARG A 96 8.53 -2.94 -4.25
C ARG A 96 8.22 -3.68 -2.96
N ASP A 97 7.07 -4.32 -2.88
CA ASP A 97 6.60 -5.06 -1.71
C ASP A 97 7.09 -6.52 -1.70
N ARG A 98 7.84 -6.95 -2.74
CA ARG A 98 8.34 -8.32 -2.89
C ARG A 98 9.09 -8.82 -1.65
N ASP A 99 10.01 -8.04 -1.09
CA ASP A 99 10.77 -8.47 0.10
C ASP A 99 9.96 -8.39 1.40
N THR A 100 8.96 -7.52 1.43
CA THR A 100 7.98 -7.38 2.52
C THR A 100 7.02 -8.57 2.54
N CYS A 101 6.50 -8.96 1.38
CA CYS A 101 5.46 -9.98 1.24
C CYS A 101 6.00 -11.40 1.09
N CYS A 102 7.18 -11.55 0.50
CA CYS A 102 7.72 -12.85 0.13
C CYS A 102 8.98 -13.20 0.91
N THR A 103 9.22 -14.50 1.01
CA THR A 103 10.48 -15.07 1.49
C THR A 103 10.92 -16.15 0.51
N ARG A 104 12.21 -16.48 0.51
CA ARG A 104 12.72 -17.55 -0.35
C ARG A 104 12.05 -18.88 0.03
N LEU A 105 11.80 -19.72 -0.98
CA LEU A 105 11.36 -21.09 -0.76
C LEU A 105 12.33 -21.80 0.18
N ALA A 106 11.78 -22.59 1.10
CA ALA A 106 12.61 -23.49 1.88
C ALA A 106 13.26 -24.53 0.97
N THR A 107 14.39 -25.05 1.43
CA THR A 107 14.96 -26.26 0.85
C THR A 107 14.75 -27.42 1.81
N CYS A 108 14.80 -28.65 1.33
CA CYS A 108 14.65 -29.83 2.16
C CYS A 108 15.64 -29.89 3.33
N THR A 109 16.69 -29.05 3.38
CA THR A 109 17.56 -28.90 4.55
C THR A 109 16.82 -28.45 5.81
N SER A 110 15.73 -27.67 5.68
CA SER A 110 14.99 -27.13 6.83
C SER A 110 14.02 -28.10 7.47
N TYR A 111 13.58 -29.14 6.76
CA TYR A 111 12.67 -30.15 7.29
C TYR A 111 13.32 -30.95 8.44
N ARG A 112 12.57 -31.49 9.40
CA ARG A 112 13.12 -32.42 10.40
C ARG A 112 12.72 -33.84 10.05
N CYS A 113 13.70 -34.65 9.66
CA CYS A 113 13.47 -36.06 9.32
C CYS A 113 13.02 -36.85 10.57
N PRO A 114 11.99 -37.72 10.46
CA PRO A 114 11.60 -38.61 11.55
C PRO A 114 12.69 -39.61 11.90
N SER A 115 12.61 -40.19 13.10
CA SER A 115 13.58 -41.18 13.60
C SER A 115 13.76 -42.34 12.60
N GLY A 116 15.01 -42.71 12.33
CA GLY A 116 15.35 -43.77 11.37
C GLY A 116 15.44 -43.31 9.91
N SER A 117 15.27 -42.01 9.62
CA SER A 117 15.42 -41.44 8.27
C SER A 117 16.46 -40.31 8.23
N ALA A 118 17.01 -40.05 7.05
CA ALA A 118 18.00 -39.01 6.80
C ALA A 118 17.62 -38.15 5.59
N LYS A 119 18.27 -36.99 5.45
CA LYS A 119 18.12 -36.11 4.28
C LYS A 119 18.55 -36.82 3.01
N ARG A 120 17.82 -36.59 1.91
CA ARG A 120 18.25 -37.01 0.57
C ARG A 120 19.55 -36.29 0.18
N PRO A 121 20.37 -36.89 -0.71
CA PRO A 121 21.48 -36.18 -1.35
C PRO A 121 20.98 -34.87 -1.98
N HIS A 122 21.82 -33.84 -1.92
CA HIS A 122 21.49 -32.50 -2.46
C HIS A 122 20.22 -31.87 -1.88
N ALA A 123 19.86 -32.15 -0.62
CA ALA A 123 18.72 -31.52 0.06
C ALA A 123 18.72 -29.98 0.00
N ALA A 124 19.89 -29.33 -0.16
CA ALA A 124 20.03 -27.88 -0.35
C ALA A 124 19.57 -27.37 -1.74
N ARG A 125 19.30 -28.26 -2.69
CA ARG A 125 18.84 -27.95 -4.05
C ARG A 125 17.42 -28.45 -4.32
N LEU A 126 16.80 -29.10 -3.33
CA LEU A 126 15.42 -29.55 -3.38
C LEU A 126 14.56 -28.49 -2.69
N PHE A 127 13.79 -27.74 -3.47
CA PHE A 127 12.91 -26.69 -2.95
C PHE A 127 11.58 -27.29 -2.50
N CYS A 128 11.05 -26.76 -1.40
CA CYS A 128 9.70 -27.05 -0.92
C CYS A 128 8.69 -26.12 -1.59
N ALA A 129 7.41 -26.44 -1.50
CA ALA A 129 6.33 -25.63 -2.07
C ALA A 129 6.25 -24.24 -1.42
N ASP A 130 6.62 -24.15 -0.13
CA ASP A 130 6.48 -22.95 0.68
C ASP A 130 7.78 -22.54 1.40
N ALA A 131 7.67 -21.46 2.19
CA ALA A 131 8.71 -20.96 3.08
C ALA A 131 9.16 -21.96 4.17
N ARG A 132 8.40 -23.04 4.36
CA ARG A 132 8.72 -24.15 5.27
C ARG A 132 8.38 -25.46 4.58
N CYS A 133 9.25 -26.44 4.75
CA CYS A 133 8.97 -27.79 4.30
C CYS A 133 8.07 -28.51 5.32
N THR A 134 7.09 -29.25 4.81
CA THR A 134 6.13 -30.06 5.55
C THR A 134 6.29 -31.53 5.18
N ALA A 135 5.49 -32.41 5.80
CA ALA A 135 5.44 -33.81 5.40
C ALA A 135 4.77 -34.03 4.03
N GLU A 136 4.05 -33.03 3.50
CA GLU A 136 3.36 -33.08 2.22
C GLU A 136 4.30 -32.77 1.05
N ASP A 137 5.43 -32.10 1.31
CA ASP A 137 6.54 -31.89 0.39
C ASP A 137 7.25 -33.22 0.09
N THR A 138 6.57 -34.05 -0.69
CA THR A 138 7.02 -35.37 -1.13
C THR A 138 7.52 -35.25 -2.57
N GLY A 139 8.84 -35.10 -2.70
CA GLY A 139 9.57 -35.23 -3.98
C GLY A 139 10.45 -36.46 -3.99
#